data_AF-A0AB74U181-F1
#
_entry.id   AF-A0AB74U181-F1
#
_cell.length_a   1.000
_cell.length_b   1.000
_cell.length_c   1.000
_cell.angle_alpha   90.00
_cell.angle_beta   90.00
_cell.angle_gamma   90.00
#
_symmetry.space_group_name_H-M   'P 1'
#
loop_
_entity.id
_entity.type
_entity.pdbx_description
1 polymer ?
#
loop_
_entity_poly.entity_id
_entity_poly.type
_entity_poly.pdbx_seq_one_letter_code
_entity_poly.pdbx_strand_id
1 'polypeptide(L)'
;MSKERKRSNRTLQQEKRQQKLKELILRLHEGEGEESVKADFRKYFKDVSALEISVMERRLIADEGIHADDIMKLCNVHAAIFLENIQLADEAPHDFEKPGHPVHVLKQENIALEGAVDRIERLLEFYVTDPAEDVLAGLKLQAQILWEIDKHYARKENSWFPIMEANDITAPPKVMWGVDDMIRDLIKEFMTMLEQNKLDQMLDHYAETKYEILEMIVKEEDILIPMVTEVFTEDDWMKIADEMDEIGYCIVKPEGKWVPERTDFEAKDATDESMNLAGNLKLGHGALTLEEADLILDQLPLELTFVDKHNKVKYFNRGEKILPRTPNAIGRDVFMCHPPRVHDTVKQLLQELREGTRDTASAWFEARDTFVMITYDAIRDKTGEYLGCLEYVQDISGIKQIDTEKKDVFDEA
;
A
#
# COMPACT_ATOMS: atom_id res chain seq x y z
N MET A 1 5.80 -13.00 -48.00
CA MET A 1 6.45 -11.71 -48.30
C MET A 1 5.74 -10.43 -47.79
N SER A 2 4.41 -10.44 -47.52
CA SER A 2 3.69 -9.20 -47.09
C SER A 2 3.65 -8.98 -45.56
N LYS A 3 3.57 -10.04 -44.74
CA LYS A 3 3.54 -9.93 -43.27
C LYS A 3 4.90 -9.60 -42.64
N GLU A 4 5.99 -10.19 -43.14
CA GLU A 4 7.36 -9.93 -42.62
C GLU A 4 7.84 -8.50 -42.91
N ARG A 5 7.53 -7.95 -44.09
CA ARG A 5 7.85 -6.55 -44.44
C ARG A 5 7.08 -5.54 -43.57
N LYS A 6 5.82 -5.81 -43.23
CA LYS A 6 5.03 -4.97 -42.31
C LYS A 6 5.54 -5.05 -40.87
N ARG A 7 5.96 -6.23 -40.41
CA ARG A 7 6.54 -6.43 -39.07
C ARG A 7 7.89 -5.70 -38.94
N SER A 8 8.75 -5.82 -39.95
CA SER A 8 10.05 -5.15 -40.04
C SER A 8 9.95 -3.61 -40.05
N ASN A 9 9.00 -3.04 -40.78
CA ASN A 9 8.80 -1.57 -40.79
C ASN A 9 8.29 -1.02 -39.45
N ARG A 10 7.44 -1.76 -38.72
CA ARG A 10 6.90 -1.34 -37.43
C ARG A 10 7.99 -1.32 -36.36
N THR A 11 8.86 -2.34 -36.35
CA THR A 11 10.03 -2.40 -35.46
C THR A 11 11.01 -1.25 -35.71
N LEU A 12 11.34 -0.98 -36.98
CA LEU A 12 12.22 0.14 -37.38
C LEU A 12 11.65 1.52 -36.99
N GLN A 13 10.33 1.69 -37.05
CA GLN A 13 9.69 2.94 -36.63
C GLN A 13 9.72 3.10 -35.10
N GLN A 14 9.55 2.01 -34.36
CA GLN A 14 9.63 1.98 -32.90
C GLN A 14 11.05 2.26 -32.41
N GLU A 15 12.07 1.67 -33.04
CA GLU A 15 13.48 1.95 -32.75
C GLU A 15 13.85 3.42 -33.01
N LYS A 16 13.37 4.02 -34.10
CA LYS A 16 13.58 5.45 -34.38
C LYS A 16 12.93 6.36 -33.36
N ARG A 17 11.72 6.02 -32.92
CA ARG A 17 11.03 6.73 -31.83
C ARG A 17 11.80 6.61 -30.53
N GLN A 18 12.32 5.42 -30.21
CA GLN A 18 13.08 5.17 -28.98
C GLN A 18 14.38 5.98 -28.95
N GLN A 19 15.08 6.03 -30.09
CA GLN A 19 16.27 6.86 -30.23
C GLN A 19 15.96 8.35 -30.09
N LYS A 20 14.82 8.81 -30.61
CA LYS A 20 14.43 10.22 -30.52
C LYS A 20 13.99 10.60 -29.10
N LEU A 21 13.31 9.70 -28.40
CA LEU A 21 12.95 9.86 -27.00
C LEU A 21 14.22 10.02 -26.15
N LYS A 22 15.21 9.15 -26.36
CA LYS A 22 16.53 9.26 -25.72
C LYS A 22 17.22 10.61 -25.95
N GLU A 23 17.21 11.11 -27.18
CA GLU A 23 17.84 12.39 -27.51
C GLU A 23 17.19 13.56 -26.75
N LEU A 24 15.87 13.55 -26.62
CA LEU A 24 15.13 14.58 -25.88
C LEU A 24 15.41 14.48 -24.37
N ILE A 25 15.52 13.26 -23.85
CA ILE A 25 15.87 12.99 -22.44
C ILE A 25 17.26 13.52 -22.10
N LEU A 26 18.26 13.27 -22.95
CA LEU A 26 19.64 13.73 -22.73
C LEU A 26 19.75 15.26 -22.82
N ARG A 27 19.01 15.91 -23.73
CA ARG A 27 18.99 17.37 -23.86
C ARG A 27 18.44 18.07 -22.61
N LEU A 28 17.42 17.50 -21.97
CA LEU A 28 16.94 18.00 -20.68
C LEU A 28 18.00 17.85 -19.58
N HIS A 29 18.70 16.72 -19.55
CA HIS A 29 19.78 16.48 -18.58
C HIS A 29 20.95 17.47 -18.76
N GLU A 30 21.25 17.85 -20.01
CA GLU A 30 22.27 18.87 -20.33
C GLU A 30 21.85 20.32 -20.00
N GLY A 31 20.64 20.51 -19.45
CA GLY A 31 20.14 21.81 -18.99
C GLY A 31 19.48 22.65 -20.08
N GLU A 32 19.04 22.03 -21.18
CA GLU A 32 18.26 22.75 -22.20
C GLU A 32 16.92 23.22 -21.62
N GLY A 33 16.51 24.43 -22.00
CA GLY A 33 15.25 25.02 -21.53
C GLY A 33 14.04 24.16 -21.90
N GLU A 34 13.19 23.90 -20.91
CA GLU A 34 12.05 22.97 -20.99
C GLU A 34 11.21 23.16 -22.25
N GLU A 35 10.83 24.41 -22.56
CA GLU A 35 10.02 24.81 -23.74
C GLU A 35 10.57 24.33 -25.09
N SER A 36 11.90 24.32 -25.26
CA SER A 36 12.55 23.87 -26.49
C SER A 36 12.35 22.37 -26.69
N VAL A 37 12.51 21.61 -25.60
CA VAL A 37 12.34 20.15 -25.61
C VAL A 37 10.87 19.77 -25.79
N LYS A 38 9.94 20.52 -25.18
CA LYS A 38 8.48 20.34 -25.42
C LYS A 38 8.13 20.45 -26.90
N ALA A 39 8.69 21.45 -27.60
CA ALA A 39 8.40 21.70 -29.01
C ALA A 39 8.86 20.55 -29.93
N ASP A 40 10.04 20.01 -29.69
CA ASP A 40 10.54 18.87 -30.46
C ASP A 40 9.78 17.59 -30.12
N PHE A 41 9.44 17.35 -28.84
CA PHE A 41 8.66 16.18 -28.44
C PHE A 41 7.30 16.11 -29.19
N ARG A 42 6.56 17.24 -29.23
CA ARG A 42 5.29 17.37 -29.94
C ARG A 42 5.37 16.97 -31.42
N LYS A 43 6.48 17.27 -32.08
CA LYS A 43 6.69 16.96 -33.49
C LYS A 43 6.83 15.46 -33.77
N TYR A 44 7.38 14.70 -32.82
CA TYR A 44 7.73 13.29 -33.02
C TYR A 44 6.78 12.30 -32.33
N PHE A 45 6.05 12.72 -31.29
CA PHE A 45 5.26 11.84 -30.42
C PHE A 45 3.76 12.13 -30.37
N LYS A 46 3.22 12.92 -31.32
CA LYS A 46 1.81 13.35 -31.37
C LYS A 46 0.75 12.23 -31.27
N ASP A 47 1.09 11.00 -31.65
CA ASP A 47 0.16 9.85 -31.73
C ASP A 47 0.69 8.64 -30.93
N VAL A 48 1.26 8.87 -29.75
CA VAL A 48 1.90 7.83 -28.92
C VAL A 48 1.25 7.79 -27.54
N SER A 49 0.83 6.61 -27.07
CA SER A 49 0.21 6.46 -25.75
C SER A 49 1.22 6.54 -24.62
N ALA A 50 0.76 6.85 -23.41
CA ALA A 50 1.58 6.87 -22.19
C ALA A 50 2.26 5.51 -21.96
N LEU A 51 1.56 4.40 -22.24
CA LEU A 51 2.10 3.05 -22.14
C LEU A 51 3.25 2.81 -23.15
N GLU A 52 3.11 3.25 -24.41
CA GLU A 52 4.15 3.07 -25.42
C GLU A 52 5.45 3.79 -25.01
N ILE A 53 5.36 4.97 -24.41
CA ILE A 53 6.52 5.73 -23.91
C ILE A 53 7.10 5.11 -22.64
N SER A 54 6.28 4.67 -21.68
CA SER A 54 6.77 3.97 -20.48
C SER A 54 7.55 2.69 -20.85
N VAL A 55 7.07 1.95 -21.84
CA VAL A 55 7.80 0.78 -22.39
C VAL A 55 9.11 1.19 -23.05
N MET A 56 9.16 2.34 -23.72
CA MET A 56 10.38 2.86 -24.34
C MET A 56 11.39 3.34 -23.28
N GLU A 57 10.94 4.02 -22.22
CA GLU A 57 11.77 4.43 -21.08
C GLU A 57 12.39 3.23 -20.38
N ARG A 58 11.61 2.16 -20.15
CA ARG A 58 12.11 0.90 -19.58
C ARG A 58 13.29 0.33 -20.37
N ARG A 59 13.20 0.35 -21.70
CA ARG A 59 14.30 -0.12 -22.56
C ARG A 59 15.53 0.77 -22.45
N LEU A 60 15.36 2.09 -22.28
CA LEU A 60 16.48 3.00 -22.06
C LEU A 60 17.17 2.75 -20.71
N ILE A 61 16.42 2.36 -19.67
CA ILE A 61 16.96 1.97 -18.36
C ILE A 61 17.74 0.65 -18.48
N ALA A 62 17.14 -0.35 -19.15
CA ALA A 62 17.71 -1.69 -19.26
C ALA A 62 18.99 -1.76 -20.11
N ASP A 63 19.09 -0.93 -21.16
CA ASP A 63 20.18 -1.04 -22.13
C ASP A 63 21.40 -0.15 -21.80
N GLU A 64 21.27 0.94 -21.01
CA GLU A 64 22.34 1.96 -20.92
C GLU A 64 22.65 2.60 -19.55
N GLY A 65 22.18 2.04 -18.42
CA GLY A 65 22.70 2.42 -17.09
C GLY A 65 22.31 3.81 -16.57
N ILE A 66 21.18 4.34 -17.01
CA ILE A 66 20.56 5.56 -16.47
C ILE A 66 20.01 5.24 -15.06
N HIS A 67 20.44 5.97 -14.03
CA HIS A 67 20.03 5.74 -12.65
C HIS A 67 18.60 6.27 -12.40
N ALA A 68 17.86 5.61 -11.50
CA ALA A 68 16.47 5.96 -11.18
C ALA A 68 16.30 7.42 -10.70
N ASP A 69 17.31 8.00 -10.08
CA ASP A 69 17.28 9.37 -9.56
C ASP A 69 17.35 10.43 -10.68
N ASP A 70 18.02 10.11 -11.79
CA ASP A 70 18.07 10.97 -12.98
C ASP A 70 16.70 11.02 -13.68
N ILE A 71 15.86 10.00 -13.50
CA ILE A 71 14.51 9.89 -14.07
C ILE A 71 13.49 10.71 -13.30
N MET A 72 13.67 10.88 -11.97
CA MET A 72 12.74 11.69 -11.15
C MET A 72 12.65 13.16 -11.60
N LYS A 73 13.78 13.79 -11.94
CA LYS A 73 13.77 15.17 -12.49
C LYS A 73 13.14 15.24 -13.89
N LEU A 74 13.15 14.12 -14.60
CA LEU A 74 12.66 13.94 -15.96
C LEU A 74 11.15 13.69 -16.03
N CYS A 75 10.58 13.03 -15.01
CA CYS A 75 9.16 12.73 -14.95
C CYS A 75 8.26 13.96 -14.78
N ASN A 76 8.70 15.03 -14.11
CA ASN A 76 7.90 16.26 -14.00
C ASN A 76 7.76 16.97 -15.36
N VAL A 77 8.81 16.96 -16.17
CA VAL A 77 8.77 17.52 -17.54
C VAL A 77 8.00 16.60 -18.49
N HIS A 78 8.17 15.27 -18.37
CA HIS A 78 7.39 14.32 -19.16
C HIS A 78 5.89 14.42 -18.85
N ALA A 79 5.50 14.41 -17.57
CA ALA A 79 4.11 14.57 -17.14
C ALA A 79 3.51 15.86 -17.72
N ALA A 80 4.16 17.02 -17.51
CA ALA A 80 3.69 18.31 -18.02
C ALA A 80 3.46 18.34 -19.55
N ILE A 81 4.24 17.57 -20.32
CA ILE A 81 4.12 17.50 -21.80
C ILE A 81 3.07 16.48 -22.25
N PHE A 82 2.84 15.42 -21.46
CA PHE A 82 1.79 14.44 -21.69
C PHE A 82 0.40 15.05 -21.55
N LEU A 83 0.19 15.89 -20.54
CA LEU A 83 -1.06 16.61 -20.27
C LEU A 83 -1.59 17.37 -21.50
N GLU A 84 -0.69 17.91 -22.33
CA GLU A 84 -1.08 18.67 -23.53
C GLU A 84 -1.33 17.79 -24.78
N ASN A 85 -0.86 16.53 -24.81
CA ASN A 85 -0.84 15.70 -26.03
C ASN A 85 -1.64 14.40 -25.93
N ILE A 86 -2.30 14.13 -24.80
CA ILE A 86 -3.24 13.03 -24.69
C ILE A 86 -4.40 13.29 -25.68
N GLN A 87 -4.39 12.56 -26.79
CA GLN A 87 -5.65 12.22 -27.45
C GLN A 87 -6.43 11.42 -26.41
N LEU A 88 -7.35 12.09 -25.70
CA LEU A 88 -8.34 11.45 -24.84
C LEU A 88 -8.86 10.24 -25.61
N ALA A 89 -8.50 9.04 -25.14
CA ALA A 89 -9.02 7.81 -25.71
C ALA A 89 -10.55 7.94 -25.71
N ASP A 90 -11.17 7.55 -26.82
CA ASP A 90 -12.63 7.53 -27.01
C ASP A 90 -13.33 7.09 -25.72
N GLU A 91 -14.22 7.95 -25.20
CA GLU A 91 -15.11 7.77 -24.03
C GLU A 91 -14.58 6.82 -22.93
N ALA A 92 -14.12 7.40 -21.81
CA ALA A 92 -13.77 6.65 -20.59
C ALA A 92 -14.81 5.55 -20.30
N PRO A 93 -14.40 4.35 -19.86
CA PRO A 93 -15.35 3.26 -19.64
C PRO A 93 -16.53 3.73 -18.81
N HIS A 94 -17.77 3.52 -19.29
CA HIS A 94 -19.00 3.96 -18.62
C HIS A 94 -19.08 3.50 -17.16
N ASP A 95 -18.37 2.42 -16.82
CA ASP A 95 -18.28 1.88 -15.48
C ASP A 95 -17.51 2.76 -14.48
N PHE A 96 -16.57 3.58 -14.97
CA PHE A 96 -15.78 4.50 -14.14
C PHE A 96 -16.60 5.67 -13.60
N GLU A 97 -17.80 5.89 -14.13
CA GLU A 97 -18.73 6.90 -13.61
C GLU A 97 -19.67 6.34 -12.54
N LYS A 98 -19.64 5.03 -12.28
CA LYS A 98 -20.56 4.40 -11.32
C LYS A 98 -20.12 4.62 -9.88
N PRO A 99 -21.07 4.90 -8.96
CA PRO A 99 -20.78 4.98 -7.53
C PRO A 99 -20.07 3.73 -7.02
N GLY A 100 -18.99 3.96 -6.26
CA GLY A 100 -18.18 2.91 -5.66
C GLY A 100 -17.06 2.35 -6.54
N HIS A 101 -17.02 2.66 -7.85
CA HIS A 101 -15.92 2.19 -8.69
C HIS A 101 -14.62 2.87 -8.23
N PRO A 102 -13.47 2.19 -8.12
CA PRO A 102 -12.25 2.79 -7.59
C PRO A 102 -11.82 4.09 -8.30
N VAL A 103 -11.88 4.12 -9.63
CA VAL A 103 -11.64 5.35 -10.43
C VAL A 103 -12.65 6.46 -10.13
N HIS A 104 -13.94 6.12 -9.94
CA HIS A 104 -14.96 7.11 -9.60
C HIS A 104 -14.64 7.76 -8.26
N VAL A 105 -14.30 6.95 -7.25
CA VAL A 105 -13.96 7.43 -5.92
C VAL A 105 -12.72 8.31 -5.97
N LEU A 106 -11.65 7.88 -6.65
CA LEU A 106 -10.44 8.66 -6.83
C LEU A 106 -10.75 10.07 -7.39
N LYS A 107 -11.57 10.15 -8.45
CA LYS A 107 -11.99 11.43 -9.05
C LYS A 107 -12.84 12.29 -8.10
N GLN A 108 -13.77 11.68 -7.35
CA GLN A 108 -14.57 12.43 -6.38
C GLN A 108 -13.72 13.02 -5.26
N GLU A 109 -12.69 12.29 -4.83
CA GLU A 109 -11.75 12.78 -3.83
C GLU A 109 -10.85 13.87 -4.39
N ASN A 110 -10.42 13.77 -5.65
CA ASN A 110 -9.67 14.84 -6.33
C ASN A 110 -10.46 16.15 -6.35
N ILE A 111 -11.74 16.11 -6.73
CA ILE A 111 -12.64 17.28 -6.66
C ILE A 111 -12.75 17.81 -5.22
N ALA A 112 -12.84 16.92 -4.22
CA ALA A 112 -12.92 17.32 -2.83
C ALA A 112 -11.63 17.98 -2.32
N LEU A 113 -10.47 17.50 -2.78
CA LEU A 113 -9.13 18.03 -2.51
C LEU A 113 -8.94 19.40 -3.15
N GLU A 114 -9.32 19.60 -4.42
CA GLU A 114 -9.33 20.92 -5.08
C GLU A 114 -10.12 21.94 -4.25
N GLY A 115 -11.32 21.55 -3.82
CA GLY A 115 -12.13 22.39 -2.95
C GLY A 115 -11.48 22.66 -1.58
N ALA A 116 -10.75 21.70 -1.02
CA ALA A 116 -10.07 21.86 0.26
C ALA A 116 -8.90 22.83 0.16
N VAL A 117 -8.07 22.72 -0.88
CA VAL A 117 -6.91 23.60 -1.05
C VAL A 117 -7.33 25.05 -1.30
N ASP A 118 -8.40 25.28 -2.08
CA ASP A 118 -8.95 26.62 -2.31
C ASP A 118 -9.56 27.24 -1.05
N ARG A 119 -10.20 26.43 -0.19
CA ARG A 119 -10.73 26.92 1.09
C ARG A 119 -9.62 27.36 2.03
N ILE A 120 -8.54 26.59 2.12
CA ILE A 120 -7.40 26.94 2.97
C ILE A 120 -6.73 28.21 2.45
N GLU A 121 -6.47 28.32 1.14
CA GLU A 121 -5.86 29.51 0.54
C GLU A 121 -6.62 30.80 0.92
N ARG A 122 -7.95 30.82 0.73
CA ARG A 122 -8.78 31.97 1.07
C ARG A 122 -8.76 32.30 2.56
N LEU A 123 -8.82 31.29 3.41
CA LEU A 123 -8.73 31.49 4.87
C LEU A 123 -7.35 32.00 5.28
N LEU A 124 -6.30 31.53 4.62
CA LEU A 124 -4.92 31.88 4.89
C LEU A 124 -4.62 33.32 4.47
N GLU A 125 -5.06 33.73 3.28
CA GLU A 125 -5.00 35.12 2.83
C GLU A 125 -5.68 36.07 3.83
N PHE A 126 -6.87 35.69 4.31
CA PHE A 126 -7.55 36.47 5.34
C PHE A 126 -6.75 36.51 6.66
N TYR A 127 -6.31 35.35 7.14
CA TYR A 127 -5.58 35.20 8.40
C TYR A 127 -4.28 36.01 8.45
N VAL A 128 -3.52 36.04 7.36
CA VAL A 128 -2.27 36.81 7.28
C VAL A 128 -2.54 38.32 7.35
N THR A 129 -3.70 38.78 6.89
CA THR A 129 -4.10 40.20 6.97
C THR A 129 -4.74 40.58 8.31
N ASP A 130 -5.53 39.68 8.91
CA ASP A 130 -6.18 39.86 10.21
C ASP A 130 -6.05 38.56 11.03
N PRO A 131 -4.98 38.41 11.83
CA PRO A 131 -4.72 37.20 12.61
C PRO A 131 -5.71 37.01 13.77
N ALA A 132 -6.89 36.48 13.45
CA ALA A 132 -7.93 36.17 14.43
C ALA A 132 -7.88 34.69 14.87
N GLU A 133 -8.13 34.44 16.16
CA GLU A 133 -7.99 33.10 16.77
C GLU A 133 -9.02 32.09 16.22
N ASP A 134 -10.22 32.56 15.87
CA ASP A 134 -11.27 31.77 15.25
C ASP A 134 -10.91 31.35 13.82
N VAL A 135 -10.25 32.24 13.06
CA VAL A 135 -9.73 31.94 11.72
C VAL A 135 -8.60 30.92 11.80
N LEU A 136 -7.69 31.05 12.77
CA LEU A 136 -6.63 30.07 13.01
C LEU A 136 -7.20 28.68 13.33
N ALA A 137 -8.25 28.61 14.17
CA ALA A 137 -8.94 27.37 14.46
C ALA A 137 -9.58 26.76 13.20
N GLY A 138 -10.19 27.60 12.35
CA GLY A 138 -10.72 27.20 11.05
C GLY A 138 -9.65 26.65 10.11
N LEU A 139 -8.48 27.31 10.02
CA LEU A 139 -7.34 26.84 9.23
C LEU A 139 -6.81 25.50 9.71
N LYS A 140 -6.64 25.32 11.02
CA LYS A 140 -6.20 24.04 11.60
C LYS A 140 -7.17 22.90 11.28
N LEU A 141 -8.49 23.16 11.35
CA LEU A 141 -9.50 22.18 10.97
C LEU A 141 -9.42 21.85 9.47
N GLN A 142 -9.28 22.84 8.59
CA GLN A 142 -9.15 22.58 7.16
C GLN A 142 -7.85 21.84 6.83
N ALA A 143 -6.73 22.14 7.51
CA ALA A 143 -5.48 21.42 7.33
C ALA A 143 -5.59 19.95 7.78
N GLN A 144 -6.33 19.67 8.86
CA GLN A 144 -6.65 18.30 9.27
C GLN A 144 -7.53 17.57 8.25
N ILE A 145 -8.48 18.26 7.62
CA ILE A 145 -9.29 17.69 6.54
C ILE A 145 -8.41 17.40 5.31
N LEU A 146 -7.48 18.29 4.97
CA LEU A 146 -6.54 18.10 3.87
C LEU A 146 -5.61 16.90 4.13
N TRP A 147 -5.21 16.66 5.39
CA TRP A 147 -4.38 15.53 5.77
C TRP A 147 -5.01 14.16 5.44
N GLU A 148 -6.33 14.09 5.26
CA GLU A 148 -6.99 12.87 4.78
C GLU A 148 -6.50 12.41 3.39
N ILE A 149 -5.77 13.26 2.65
CA ILE A 149 -5.04 12.89 1.42
C ILE A 149 -4.09 11.71 1.63
N ASP A 150 -3.59 11.49 2.84
CA ASP A 150 -2.76 10.34 3.18
C ASP A 150 -3.45 9.01 2.85
N LYS A 151 -4.77 8.92 3.09
CA LYS A 151 -5.57 7.73 2.73
C LYS A 151 -5.74 7.61 1.22
N HIS A 152 -5.83 8.73 0.52
CA HIS A 152 -5.93 8.76 -0.94
C HIS A 152 -4.67 8.20 -1.60
N TYR A 153 -3.51 8.68 -1.15
CA TYR A 153 -2.22 8.16 -1.60
C TYR A 153 -2.00 6.71 -1.16
N ALA A 154 -2.32 6.37 0.09
CA ALA A 154 -2.20 5.00 0.57
C ALA A 154 -3.01 4.00 -0.27
N ARG A 155 -4.21 4.36 -0.76
CA ARG A 155 -4.99 3.45 -1.63
C ARG A 155 -4.33 3.22 -2.98
N LYS A 156 -3.83 4.26 -3.65
CA LYS A 156 -3.14 4.05 -4.94
C LYS A 156 -1.80 3.31 -4.74
N GLU A 157 -1.07 3.62 -3.67
CA GLU A 157 0.21 3.00 -3.32
C GLU A 157 0.10 1.51 -2.99
N ASN A 158 -0.93 1.11 -2.25
CA ASN A 158 -1.04 -0.26 -1.74
C ASN A 158 -1.97 -1.15 -2.58
N SER A 159 -2.89 -0.60 -3.38
CA SER A 159 -3.81 -1.41 -4.21
C SER A 159 -3.59 -1.26 -5.72
N TRP A 160 -3.18 -0.08 -6.23
CA TRP A 160 -3.03 0.13 -7.67
C TRP A 160 -1.61 -0.18 -8.13
N PHE A 161 -0.60 0.36 -7.43
CA PHE A 161 0.80 0.19 -7.81
C PHE A 161 1.26 -1.27 -7.85
N PRO A 162 0.88 -2.17 -6.91
CA PRO A 162 1.27 -3.57 -7.01
C PRO A 162 0.76 -4.26 -8.29
N ILE A 163 -0.44 -3.89 -8.75
CA ILE A 163 -1.01 -4.42 -10.00
C ILE A 163 -0.27 -3.86 -11.21
N MET A 164 0.10 -2.57 -11.19
CA MET A 164 0.94 -1.97 -12.23
C MET A 164 2.31 -2.65 -12.30
N GLU A 165 2.96 -2.87 -11.16
CA GLU A 165 4.27 -3.50 -11.05
C GLU A 165 4.24 -4.97 -11.50
N ALA A 166 3.18 -5.70 -11.15
CA ALA A 166 2.94 -7.06 -11.64
C ALA A 166 2.77 -7.12 -13.17
N ASN A 167 2.38 -6.01 -13.80
CA ASN A 167 2.31 -5.82 -15.24
C ASN A 167 3.57 -5.11 -15.81
N ASP A 168 4.69 -5.16 -15.09
CA ASP A 168 5.99 -4.56 -15.40
C ASP A 168 6.01 -3.01 -15.50
N ILE A 169 4.97 -2.32 -15.04
CA ILE A 169 4.92 -0.85 -15.00
C ILE A 169 5.43 -0.39 -13.64
N THR A 170 6.74 -0.23 -13.51
CA THR A 170 7.40 0.03 -12.21
C THR A 170 7.90 1.47 -12.03
N ALA A 171 8.24 2.17 -13.12
CA ALA A 171 8.78 3.53 -13.04
C ALA A 171 7.75 4.58 -12.63
N PRO A 172 6.53 4.65 -13.22
CA PRO A 172 5.53 5.63 -12.80
C PRO A 172 5.09 5.49 -11.34
N PRO A 173 4.76 4.30 -10.81
CA PRO A 173 4.46 4.11 -9.39
C PRO A 173 5.53 4.65 -8.45
N LYS A 174 6.80 4.29 -8.71
CA LYS A 174 7.92 4.71 -7.87
C LYS A 174 8.08 6.23 -7.81
N VAL A 175 7.89 6.92 -8.95
CA VAL A 175 8.01 8.37 -9.01
C VAL A 175 6.82 9.04 -8.33
N MET A 176 5.60 8.56 -8.59
CA MET A 176 4.40 9.10 -7.95
C MET A 176 4.47 8.97 -6.43
N TRP A 177 4.90 7.81 -5.91
CA TRP A 177 5.11 7.63 -4.47
C TRP A 177 6.09 8.65 -3.88
N GLY A 178 7.22 8.89 -4.55
CA GLY A 178 8.18 9.91 -4.10
C GLY A 178 7.59 11.32 -4.03
N VAL A 179 6.69 11.67 -4.97
CA VAL A 179 5.96 12.94 -4.96
C VAL A 179 4.88 12.96 -3.87
N ASP A 180 4.21 11.83 -3.63
CA ASP A 180 3.22 11.67 -2.54
C ASP A 180 3.86 11.92 -1.17
N ASP A 181 5.05 11.36 -0.93
CA ASP A 181 5.82 11.59 0.30
C ASP A 181 6.24 13.06 0.45
N MET A 182 6.70 13.69 -0.63
CA MET A 182 7.02 15.12 -0.64
C MET A 182 5.78 15.97 -0.29
N ILE A 183 4.61 15.66 -0.87
CA ILE A 183 3.35 16.37 -0.57
C ILE A 183 2.94 16.15 0.89
N ARG A 184 3.04 14.93 1.42
CA ARG A 184 2.78 14.65 2.85
C ARG A 184 3.67 15.51 3.75
N ASP A 185 4.93 15.67 3.40
CA ASP A 185 5.87 16.47 4.19
C ASP A 185 5.53 17.97 4.10
N LEU A 186 5.21 18.50 2.90
CA LEU A 186 4.74 19.88 2.73
C LEU A 186 3.51 20.19 3.59
N ILE A 187 2.54 19.27 3.65
CA ILE A 187 1.33 19.43 4.48
C ILE A 187 1.67 19.40 5.98
N LYS A 188 2.53 18.48 6.44
CA LYS A 188 2.96 18.41 7.85
C LYS A 188 3.72 19.68 8.26
N GLU A 189 4.57 20.19 7.39
CA GLU A 189 5.29 21.44 7.61
C GLU A 189 4.31 22.62 7.72
N PHE A 190 3.35 22.71 6.81
CA PHE A 190 2.28 23.73 6.88
C PHE A 190 1.48 23.64 8.19
N MET A 191 1.08 22.44 8.61
CA MET A 191 0.40 22.22 9.91
C MET A 191 1.26 22.68 11.09
N THR A 192 2.56 22.40 11.04
CA THR A 192 3.53 22.85 12.06
C THR A 192 3.66 24.38 12.09
N MET A 193 3.65 25.04 10.93
CA MET A 193 3.67 26.51 10.84
C MET A 193 2.40 27.12 11.46
N LEU A 194 1.23 26.50 11.26
CA LEU A 194 -0.03 26.91 11.89
C LEU A 194 -0.01 26.75 13.42
N GLU A 195 0.65 25.70 13.94
CA GLU A 195 0.80 25.51 15.39
C GLU A 195 1.72 26.55 16.03
N GLN A 196 2.82 26.87 15.35
CA GLN A 196 3.85 27.80 15.83
C GLN A 196 3.50 29.26 15.54
N ASN A 197 2.38 29.52 14.84
CA ASN A 197 1.95 30.83 14.38
C ASN A 197 3.03 31.60 13.61
N LYS A 198 3.78 30.87 12.77
CA LYS A 198 4.86 31.43 11.95
C LYS A 198 4.29 31.95 10.63
N LEU A 199 3.90 33.21 10.61
CA LEU A 199 3.26 33.83 9.44
C LEU A 199 4.24 34.11 8.29
N ASP A 200 5.53 34.28 8.61
CA ASP A 200 6.57 34.50 7.61
C ASP A 200 6.65 33.29 6.66
N GLN A 201 6.59 33.54 5.35
CA GLN A 201 6.65 32.53 4.29
C GLN A 201 5.47 31.53 4.26
N MET A 202 4.48 31.64 5.15
CA MET A 202 3.35 30.70 5.20
C MET A 202 2.53 30.69 3.91
N LEU A 203 2.32 31.86 3.29
CA LEU A 203 1.63 31.95 1.99
C LEU A 203 2.44 31.31 0.87
N ASP A 204 3.75 31.55 0.82
CA ASP A 204 4.63 30.99 -0.21
C ASP A 204 4.70 29.46 -0.08
N HIS A 205 4.88 28.95 1.14
CA HIS A 205 4.88 27.51 1.45
C HIS A 205 3.55 26.86 1.08
N TYR A 206 2.43 27.52 1.41
CA TYR A 206 1.12 26.99 1.07
C TYR A 206 0.84 27.03 -0.44
N ALA A 207 1.33 28.04 -1.15
CA ALA A 207 1.24 28.12 -2.60
C ALA A 207 1.99 26.96 -3.29
N GLU A 208 3.18 26.61 -2.79
CA GLU A 208 3.92 25.42 -3.23
C GLU A 208 3.16 24.12 -2.91
N THR A 209 2.66 23.98 -1.68
CA THR A 209 1.84 22.83 -1.26
C THR A 209 0.63 22.65 -2.17
N LYS A 210 -0.10 23.74 -2.46
CA LYS A 210 -1.27 23.74 -3.34
C LYS A 210 -0.87 23.35 -4.77
N TYR A 211 0.23 23.90 -5.28
CA TYR A 211 0.70 23.60 -6.63
C TYR A 211 0.98 22.10 -6.80
N GLU A 212 1.74 21.49 -5.89
CA GLU A 212 2.11 20.08 -5.96
C GLU A 212 0.89 19.15 -5.82
N ILE A 213 -0.09 19.48 -4.96
CA ILE A 213 -1.34 18.72 -4.85
C ILE A 213 -2.13 18.76 -6.16
N LEU A 214 -2.33 19.95 -6.74
CA LEU A 214 -3.08 20.10 -7.99
C LEU A 214 -2.37 19.42 -9.15
N GLU A 215 -1.04 19.46 -9.16
CA GLU A 215 -0.25 18.79 -10.17
C GLU A 215 -0.36 17.25 -10.05
N MET A 216 -0.37 16.70 -8.82
CA MET A 216 -0.63 15.28 -8.60
C MET A 216 -2.03 14.84 -9.06
N ILE A 217 -3.07 15.63 -8.78
CA ILE A 217 -4.43 15.36 -9.27
C ILE A 217 -4.45 15.23 -10.79
N VAL A 218 -3.77 16.16 -11.47
CA VAL A 218 -3.67 16.16 -12.92
C VAL A 218 -2.88 14.95 -13.42
N LYS A 219 -1.76 14.56 -12.77
CA LYS A 219 -1.05 13.31 -13.07
C LYS A 219 -1.94 12.07 -12.88
N GLU A 220 -2.76 12.03 -11.84
CA GLU A 220 -3.66 10.92 -11.59
C GLU A 220 -4.74 10.79 -12.67
N GLU A 221 -5.40 11.89 -13.02
CA GLU A 221 -6.50 11.89 -13.96
C GLU A 221 -6.07 11.69 -15.41
N ASP A 222 -4.99 12.36 -15.82
CA ASP A 222 -4.57 12.40 -17.21
C ASP A 222 -3.50 11.36 -17.54
N ILE A 223 -2.77 10.83 -16.55
CA ILE A 223 -1.68 9.86 -16.79
C ILE A 223 -1.98 8.52 -16.13
N LEU A 224 -2.22 8.48 -14.81
CA LEU A 224 -2.40 7.23 -14.08
C LEU A 224 -3.65 6.49 -14.55
N ILE A 225 -4.82 7.15 -14.55
CA ILE A 225 -6.10 6.55 -14.91
C ILE A 225 -6.06 5.96 -16.33
N PRO A 226 -5.63 6.68 -17.39
CA PRO A 226 -5.52 6.10 -18.72
C PRO A 226 -4.56 4.91 -18.79
N MET A 227 -3.43 4.98 -18.08
CA MET A 227 -2.43 3.91 -18.06
C MET A 227 -2.97 2.63 -17.42
N VAL A 228 -3.64 2.73 -16.27
CA VAL A 228 -4.22 1.55 -15.61
C VAL A 228 -5.45 1.03 -16.36
N THR A 229 -6.17 1.88 -17.09
CA THR A 229 -7.32 1.45 -17.92
C THR A 229 -6.91 0.48 -19.03
N GLU A 230 -5.71 0.65 -19.60
CA GLU A 230 -5.19 -0.25 -20.64
C GLU A 230 -4.75 -1.62 -20.09
N VAL A 231 -4.56 -1.74 -18.78
CA VAL A 231 -3.88 -2.89 -18.14
C VAL A 231 -4.77 -3.65 -17.17
N PHE A 232 -5.56 -2.93 -16.37
CA PHE A 232 -6.35 -3.52 -15.28
C PHE A 232 -7.55 -4.26 -15.84
N THR A 233 -7.83 -5.42 -15.26
CA THR A 233 -9.01 -6.20 -15.55
C THR A 233 -10.16 -5.83 -14.61
N GLU A 234 -11.38 -6.28 -14.93
CA GLU A 234 -12.55 -6.10 -14.06
C GLU A 234 -12.34 -6.77 -12.68
N ASP A 235 -11.66 -7.93 -12.65
CA ASP A 235 -11.32 -8.62 -11.39
C ASP A 235 -10.33 -7.82 -10.54
N ASP A 236 -9.39 -7.10 -11.18
CA ASP A 236 -8.46 -6.22 -10.48
C ASP A 236 -9.22 -5.04 -9.85
N TRP A 237 -10.16 -4.44 -10.58
CA TRP A 237 -11.02 -3.39 -10.05
C TRP A 237 -11.89 -3.88 -8.88
N MET A 238 -12.37 -5.13 -8.93
CA MET A 238 -13.14 -5.71 -7.83
C MET A 238 -12.29 -5.90 -6.57
N LYS A 239 -11.07 -6.43 -6.72
CA LYS A 239 -10.13 -6.56 -5.59
C LYS A 239 -9.83 -5.20 -4.98
N ILE A 240 -9.51 -4.20 -5.80
CA ILE A 240 -9.27 -2.84 -5.34
C ILE A 240 -10.49 -2.32 -4.58
N ALA A 241 -11.70 -2.48 -5.12
CA ALA A 241 -12.94 -2.02 -4.49
C ALA A 241 -13.20 -2.66 -3.11
N ASP A 242 -12.87 -3.95 -2.95
CA ASP A 242 -13.01 -4.68 -1.68
C ASP A 242 -11.97 -4.24 -0.63
N GLU A 243 -10.77 -3.81 -1.06
CA GLU A 243 -9.69 -3.34 -0.19
C GLU A 243 -9.87 -1.88 0.29
N MET A 244 -10.68 -1.06 -0.41
CA MET A 244 -10.79 0.38 -0.12
C MET A 244 -11.24 0.67 1.32
N ASP A 245 -12.15 -0.14 1.87
CA ASP A 245 -12.67 0.02 3.22
C ASP A 245 -11.59 -0.23 4.30
N GLU A 246 -10.55 -1.01 4.00
CA GLU A 246 -9.45 -1.30 4.94
C GLU A 246 -8.53 -0.09 5.12
N ILE A 247 -8.27 0.66 4.04
CA ILE A 247 -7.45 1.88 4.08
C ILE A 247 -8.30 3.11 4.47
N GLY A 248 -9.57 3.13 4.08
CA GLY A 248 -10.50 4.24 4.31
C GLY A 248 -10.58 5.20 3.13
N TYR A 249 -11.18 6.38 3.32
CA TYR A 249 -11.48 7.36 2.26
C TYR A 249 -11.00 8.77 2.62
N CYS A 250 -10.73 9.60 1.60
CA CYS A 250 -10.27 10.98 1.74
C CYS A 250 -11.42 11.97 1.53
N ILE A 251 -11.80 12.71 2.59
CA ILE A 251 -12.84 13.78 2.60
C ILE A 251 -14.27 13.30 2.28
N VAL A 252 -14.47 12.53 1.22
CA VAL A 252 -15.73 12.02 0.71
C VAL A 252 -15.75 10.48 0.73
N LYS A 253 -16.93 9.89 0.86
CA LYS A 253 -17.14 8.43 0.79
C LYS A 253 -18.03 8.10 -0.40
N PRO A 254 -17.87 6.92 -1.02
CA PRO A 254 -18.74 6.50 -2.11
C PRO A 254 -20.20 6.40 -1.67
N GLU A 255 -21.12 6.75 -2.56
CA GLU A 255 -22.57 6.70 -2.32
C GLU A 255 -23.13 5.26 -2.31
N GLY A 256 -22.35 4.29 -2.76
CA GLY A 256 -22.73 2.87 -2.80
C GLY A 256 -21.53 1.98 -3.14
N LYS A 257 -21.72 0.66 -2.97
CA LYS A 257 -20.77 -0.33 -3.47
C LYS A 257 -20.92 -0.45 -4.99
N TRP A 258 -19.80 -0.54 -5.68
CA TRP A 258 -19.82 -0.81 -7.11
C TRP A 258 -20.27 -2.25 -7.37
N VAL A 259 -21.15 -2.39 -8.34
CA VAL A 259 -21.65 -3.67 -8.83
C VAL A 259 -21.36 -3.72 -10.34
N PRO A 260 -20.42 -4.55 -10.79
CA PRO A 260 -20.11 -4.67 -12.22
C PRO A 260 -21.34 -5.15 -13.00
N GLU A 261 -21.44 -4.72 -14.27
CA GLU A 261 -22.62 -4.99 -15.11
C GLU A 261 -22.68 -6.43 -15.67
N ARG A 262 -21.70 -7.30 -15.38
CA ARG A 262 -21.64 -8.64 -15.96
C ARG A 262 -22.51 -9.68 -15.25
N THR A 263 -23.42 -10.24 -16.05
CA THR A 263 -24.05 -11.56 -15.87
C THR A 263 -23.01 -12.68 -15.89
N ASP A 264 -23.02 -13.50 -14.84
CA ASP A 264 -22.51 -14.88 -14.74
C ASP A 264 -21.52 -15.32 -15.83
N PHE A 265 -20.27 -14.86 -15.74
CA PHE A 265 -19.17 -15.77 -16.03
C PHE A 265 -18.97 -16.55 -14.74
N GLU A 266 -19.16 -17.88 -14.79
CA GLU A 266 -18.72 -18.78 -13.72
C GLU A 266 -17.35 -18.28 -13.25
N ALA A 267 -17.26 -17.95 -11.97
CA ALA A 267 -16.03 -17.56 -11.30
C ALA A 267 -14.99 -18.67 -11.56
N LYS A 268 -14.24 -18.53 -12.65
CA LYS A 268 -12.93 -19.09 -12.74
C LYS A 268 -12.13 -18.19 -11.84
N ASP A 269 -11.91 -18.67 -10.62
CA ASP A 269 -10.97 -18.11 -9.65
C ASP A 269 -9.72 -17.61 -10.38
N ALA A 270 -9.69 -16.32 -10.75
CA ALA A 270 -8.54 -15.63 -11.33
C ALA A 270 -7.54 -15.27 -10.22
N THR A 271 -7.32 -16.24 -9.31
CA THR A 271 -6.26 -16.27 -8.31
C THR A 271 -5.43 -17.55 -8.38
N ASP A 272 -5.70 -18.47 -9.31
CA ASP A 272 -5.31 -19.87 -9.13
C ASP A 272 -4.27 -20.43 -10.13
N GLU A 273 -3.56 -19.59 -10.90
CA GLU A 273 -2.45 -20.10 -11.76
C GLU A 273 -1.05 -19.68 -11.31
N SER A 274 -0.85 -18.53 -10.64
CA SER A 274 0.49 -18.14 -10.15
C SER A 274 0.83 -18.68 -8.76
N MET A 275 -0.17 -19.03 -7.94
CA MET A 275 0.04 -19.60 -6.60
C MET A 275 -0.15 -21.13 -6.53
N ASN A 276 -0.70 -21.77 -7.56
CA ASN A 276 -0.78 -23.24 -7.68
C ASN A 276 0.55 -23.87 -8.16
N LEU A 277 1.68 -23.42 -7.60
CA LEU A 277 2.84 -24.30 -7.53
C LEU A 277 2.43 -25.47 -6.63
N ALA A 278 2.42 -26.67 -7.19
CA ALA A 278 2.01 -27.89 -6.51
C ALA A 278 2.66 -27.99 -5.12
N GLY A 279 1.88 -27.71 -4.05
CA GLY A 279 2.36 -27.70 -2.66
C GLY A 279 2.02 -26.47 -1.84
N ASN A 280 1.58 -25.37 -2.46
CA ASN A 280 1.15 -24.16 -1.75
C ASN A 280 -0.25 -24.30 -1.13
N LEU A 281 -0.37 -23.96 0.15
CA LEU A 281 -1.62 -23.83 0.89
C LEU A 281 -2.01 -22.34 0.96
N LYS A 282 -3.22 -22.00 0.51
CA LYS A 282 -3.77 -20.64 0.65
C LYS A 282 -4.00 -20.34 2.13
N LEU A 283 -3.33 -19.30 2.64
CA LEU A 283 -3.37 -18.87 4.04
C LEU A 283 -3.64 -17.37 4.09
N GLY A 284 -4.79 -16.97 4.65
CA GLY A 284 -5.19 -15.56 4.74
C GLY A 284 -5.19 -14.88 3.37
N HIS A 285 -4.34 -13.87 3.21
CA HIS A 285 -4.16 -13.06 2.00
C HIS A 285 -3.00 -13.53 1.10
N GLY A 286 -2.40 -14.69 1.39
CA GLY A 286 -1.29 -15.24 0.59
C GLY A 286 -1.36 -16.77 0.46
N ALA A 287 -0.26 -17.36 0.03
CA ALA A 287 -0.10 -18.82 0.00
C ALA A 287 1.33 -19.18 0.42
N LEU A 288 1.47 -20.26 1.20
CA LEU A 288 2.75 -20.80 1.64
C LEU A 288 2.77 -22.31 1.42
N THR A 289 3.92 -22.88 1.11
CA THR A 289 4.11 -24.32 1.26
C THR A 289 4.04 -24.73 2.74
N LEU A 290 3.77 -26.00 2.99
CA LEU A 290 3.82 -26.53 4.36
C LEU A 290 5.21 -26.38 5.00
N GLU A 291 6.28 -26.44 4.20
CA GLU A 291 7.65 -26.26 4.67
C GLU A 291 7.92 -24.81 5.10
N GLU A 292 7.52 -23.83 4.28
CA GLU A 292 7.64 -22.42 4.63
C GLU A 292 6.83 -22.07 5.89
N ALA A 293 5.62 -22.60 6.01
CA ALA A 293 4.78 -22.40 7.20
C ALA A 293 5.45 -22.98 8.47
N ASP A 294 6.02 -24.19 8.40
CA ASP A 294 6.73 -24.81 9.53
C ASP A 294 7.96 -23.99 9.94
N LEU A 295 8.77 -23.56 8.96
CA LEU A 295 9.97 -22.75 9.19
C LEU A 295 9.66 -21.37 9.78
N ILE A 296 8.61 -20.69 9.29
CA ILE A 296 8.18 -19.40 9.85
C ILE A 296 7.77 -19.58 11.31
N LEU A 297 6.95 -20.59 11.62
CA LEU A 297 6.49 -20.85 12.98
C LEU A 297 7.64 -21.23 13.94
N ASP A 298 8.66 -21.93 13.44
CA ASP A 298 9.87 -22.28 14.19
C ASP A 298 10.80 -21.08 14.43
N GLN A 299 10.77 -20.06 13.56
CA GLN A 299 11.62 -18.88 13.67
C GLN A 299 11.04 -17.77 14.56
N LEU A 300 9.75 -17.83 14.89
CA LEU A 300 9.14 -16.88 15.81
C LEU A 300 9.86 -16.90 17.17
N PRO A 301 10.05 -15.74 17.83
CA PRO A 301 10.61 -15.66 19.18
C PRO A 301 9.56 -16.07 20.24
N LEU A 302 8.77 -17.10 19.95
CA LEU A 302 7.65 -17.59 20.74
C LEU A 302 7.69 -19.12 20.76
N GLU A 303 7.48 -19.75 21.92
CA GLU A 303 7.19 -21.18 21.98
C GLU A 303 5.70 -21.40 21.83
N LEU A 304 5.27 -21.99 20.73
CA LEU A 304 3.87 -22.24 20.44
C LEU A 304 3.48 -23.65 20.87
N THR A 305 2.30 -23.81 21.46
CA THR A 305 1.63 -25.09 21.69
C THR A 305 0.14 -24.94 21.41
N PHE A 306 -0.40 -25.73 20.49
CA PHE A 306 -1.83 -25.73 20.18
C PHE A 306 -2.52 -26.97 20.76
N VAL A 307 -3.58 -26.73 21.53
CA VAL A 307 -4.47 -27.74 22.10
C VAL A 307 -5.83 -27.63 21.43
N ASP A 308 -6.33 -28.70 20.84
CA ASP A 308 -7.59 -28.68 20.10
C ASP A 308 -8.84 -28.64 21.01
N LYS A 309 -10.02 -28.52 20.39
CA LYS A 309 -11.32 -28.56 21.08
C LYS A 309 -11.59 -29.84 21.88
N HIS A 310 -10.84 -30.92 21.63
CA HIS A 310 -10.89 -32.18 22.37
C HIS A 310 -9.82 -32.27 23.48
N ASN A 311 -9.18 -31.15 23.80
CA ASN A 311 -8.12 -31.04 24.80
C ASN A 311 -6.87 -31.86 24.46
N LYS A 312 -6.63 -32.15 23.17
CA LYS A 312 -5.45 -32.87 22.70
C LYS A 312 -4.41 -31.89 22.17
N VAL A 313 -3.16 -32.07 22.59
CA VAL A 313 -2.04 -31.32 22.03
C VAL A 313 -1.89 -31.72 20.56
N LYS A 314 -2.08 -30.80 19.62
CA LYS A 314 -2.01 -31.07 18.18
C LYS A 314 -0.71 -30.59 17.55
N TYR A 315 -0.11 -29.54 18.10
CA TYR A 315 1.04 -28.90 17.51
C TYR A 315 1.89 -28.22 18.58
N PHE A 316 3.19 -28.15 18.33
CA PHE A 316 4.11 -27.20 18.96
C PHE A 316 5.24 -26.90 17.96
N ASN A 317 5.77 -25.68 17.94
CA ASN A 317 6.90 -25.31 17.08
C ASN A 317 8.23 -25.84 17.63
N ARG A 318 9.26 -25.93 16.80
CA ARG A 318 10.64 -26.22 17.20
C ARG A 318 11.36 -24.89 17.48
N GLY A 319 12.48 -24.95 18.21
CA GLY A 319 13.23 -23.76 18.60
C GLY A 319 13.81 -23.88 20.01
N GLU A 320 14.43 -22.80 20.48
CA GLU A 320 14.87 -22.67 21.87
C GLU A 320 13.64 -22.60 22.79
N LYS A 321 13.60 -23.45 23.82
CA LYS A 321 12.45 -23.58 24.72
C LYS A 321 12.81 -23.39 26.19
N ILE A 322 12.15 -22.45 26.83
CA ILE A 322 12.02 -22.24 28.26
C ILE A 322 11.17 -23.36 28.88
N LEU A 323 10.07 -23.79 28.21
CA LEU A 323 9.20 -24.87 28.66
C LEU A 323 9.22 -26.06 27.69
N PRO A 324 10.21 -26.96 27.80
CA PRO A 324 10.43 -28.00 26.80
C PRO A 324 9.22 -28.93 26.65
N ARG A 325 8.88 -29.21 25.38
CA ARG A 325 7.90 -30.23 24.97
C ARG A 325 8.63 -31.37 24.28
N THR A 326 8.22 -32.59 24.56
CA THR A 326 8.69 -33.78 23.83
C THR A 326 7.69 -34.17 22.74
N PRO A 327 8.11 -34.78 21.62
CA PRO A 327 7.20 -35.29 20.59
C PRO A 327 6.07 -36.19 21.12
N ASN A 328 6.32 -36.93 22.21
CA ASN A 328 5.31 -37.76 22.90
C ASN A 328 4.13 -36.98 23.50
N ALA A 329 4.18 -35.65 23.51
CA ALA A 329 3.07 -34.81 23.93
C ALA A 329 1.97 -34.73 22.86
N ILE A 330 2.30 -34.89 21.57
CA ILE A 330 1.32 -34.84 20.48
C ILE A 330 0.27 -35.95 20.66
N GLY A 331 -1.01 -35.58 20.54
CA GLY A 331 -2.16 -36.45 20.75
C GLY A 331 -2.48 -36.75 22.21
N ARG A 332 -1.62 -36.32 23.16
CA ARG A 332 -1.86 -36.50 24.59
C ARG A 332 -2.88 -35.49 25.08
N ASP A 333 -3.65 -35.91 26.08
CA ASP A 333 -4.55 -35.01 26.79
C ASP A 333 -3.77 -33.94 27.57
N VAL A 334 -4.15 -32.67 27.41
CA VAL A 334 -3.47 -31.53 28.06
C VAL A 334 -3.41 -31.68 29.57
N PHE A 335 -4.42 -32.29 30.21
CA PHE A 335 -4.41 -32.54 31.65
C PHE A 335 -3.30 -33.51 32.04
N MET A 336 -3.01 -34.50 31.20
CA MET A 336 -1.94 -35.47 31.45
C MET A 336 -0.54 -34.88 31.25
N CYS A 337 -0.43 -33.73 30.58
CA CYS A 337 0.82 -32.99 30.41
C CYS A 337 1.17 -32.11 31.63
N HIS A 338 0.25 -31.97 32.59
CA HIS A 338 0.41 -31.11 33.76
C HIS A 338 0.38 -31.91 35.07
N PRO A 339 1.10 -31.47 36.12
CA PRO A 339 0.98 -32.07 37.46
C PRO A 339 -0.45 -31.96 38.02
N PRO A 340 -0.94 -32.94 38.81
CA PRO A 340 -2.31 -32.94 39.33
C PRO A 340 -2.73 -31.67 40.08
N ARG A 341 -1.78 -31.02 40.77
CA ARG A 341 -2.02 -29.80 41.55
C ARG A 341 -2.51 -28.59 40.73
N VAL A 342 -2.32 -28.58 39.41
CA VAL A 342 -2.77 -27.48 38.53
C VAL A 342 -3.94 -27.88 37.62
N HIS A 343 -4.45 -29.10 37.73
CA HIS A 343 -5.51 -29.60 36.85
C HIS A 343 -6.78 -28.75 36.93
N ASP A 344 -7.21 -28.36 38.12
CA ASP A 344 -8.41 -27.53 38.30
C ASP A 344 -8.25 -26.17 37.64
N THR A 345 -7.06 -25.56 37.75
CA THR A 345 -6.74 -24.28 37.09
C THR A 345 -6.77 -24.41 35.57
N VAL A 346 -6.12 -25.44 35.00
CA VAL A 346 -6.12 -25.67 33.55
C VAL A 346 -7.53 -25.96 33.05
N LYS A 347 -8.32 -26.73 33.81
CA LYS A 347 -9.69 -27.07 33.46
C LYS A 347 -10.59 -25.84 33.46
N GLN A 348 -10.49 -25.01 34.48
CA GLN A 348 -11.21 -23.75 34.56
C GLN A 348 -10.84 -22.85 33.39
N LEU A 349 -9.55 -22.66 33.12
CA LEU A 349 -9.09 -21.82 32.00
C LEU A 349 -9.65 -22.30 30.66
N LEU A 350 -9.49 -23.59 30.32
CA LEU A 350 -9.99 -24.13 29.06
C LEU A 350 -11.52 -24.07 28.95
N GLN A 351 -12.23 -24.14 30.07
CA GLN A 351 -13.68 -23.95 30.10
C GLN A 351 -14.06 -22.49 29.82
N GLU A 352 -13.41 -21.52 30.50
CA GLU A 352 -13.66 -20.09 30.29
C GLU A 352 -13.41 -19.69 28.83
N LEU A 353 -12.30 -20.18 28.25
CA LEU A 353 -11.93 -19.99 26.84
C LEU A 353 -12.96 -20.63 25.90
N ARG A 354 -13.42 -21.84 26.19
CA ARG A 354 -14.40 -22.54 25.35
C ARG A 354 -15.76 -21.84 25.35
N GLU A 355 -16.23 -21.42 26.52
CA GLU A 355 -17.53 -20.77 26.71
C GLU A 355 -17.55 -19.30 26.24
N GLY A 356 -16.39 -18.72 25.94
CA GLY A 356 -16.29 -17.31 25.53
C GLY A 356 -16.49 -16.31 26.67
N THR A 357 -16.38 -16.78 27.92
CA THR A 357 -16.33 -15.89 29.09
C THR A 357 -14.98 -15.18 29.23
N ARG A 358 -13.97 -15.71 28.53
CA ARG A 358 -12.63 -15.16 28.38
C ARG A 358 -12.11 -15.54 27.00
N ASP A 359 -11.43 -14.63 26.30
CA ASP A 359 -10.75 -14.95 25.03
C ASP A 359 -9.24 -15.12 25.20
N THR A 360 -8.65 -14.41 26.18
CA THR A 360 -7.20 -14.42 26.47
C THR A 360 -6.93 -14.51 27.97
N ALA A 361 -5.91 -15.27 28.35
CA ALA A 361 -5.33 -15.26 29.70
C ALA A 361 -3.80 -15.22 29.64
N SER A 362 -3.17 -14.37 30.45
CA SER A 362 -1.71 -14.30 30.52
C SER A 362 -1.20 -14.38 31.95
N ALA A 363 -0.01 -14.94 32.11
CA ALA A 363 0.74 -14.97 33.35
C ALA A 363 2.21 -14.67 33.05
N TRP A 364 2.90 -14.05 33.99
CA TRP A 364 4.32 -13.73 33.86
C TRP A 364 5.05 -13.98 35.18
N PHE A 365 6.27 -14.50 35.08
CA PHE A 365 7.09 -14.84 36.23
C PHE A 365 8.57 -14.87 35.87
N GLU A 366 9.41 -14.73 36.88
CA GLU A 366 10.85 -14.90 36.75
C GLU A 366 11.22 -16.37 36.85
N ALA A 367 12.00 -16.86 35.87
CA ALA A 367 12.52 -18.20 35.83
C ALA A 367 14.03 -18.15 35.57
N ARG A 368 14.83 -18.32 36.64
CA ARG A 368 16.29 -18.12 36.59
C ARG A 368 16.62 -16.69 36.15
N ASP A 369 17.29 -16.52 35.01
CA ASP A 369 17.74 -15.24 34.49
C ASP A 369 16.81 -14.68 33.40
N THR A 370 15.64 -15.31 33.16
CA THR A 370 14.67 -14.87 32.17
C THR A 370 13.34 -14.46 32.81
N PHE A 371 12.70 -13.43 32.24
CA PHE A 371 11.37 -12.98 32.58
C PHE A 371 10.39 -13.55 31.55
N VAL A 372 9.63 -14.55 31.96
CA VAL A 372 8.79 -15.36 31.06
C VAL A 372 7.37 -14.82 31.06
N MET A 373 6.80 -14.60 29.88
CA MET A 373 5.37 -14.36 29.69
C MET A 373 4.75 -15.56 28.99
N ILE A 374 3.66 -16.08 29.55
CA ILE A 374 2.85 -17.14 28.96
C ILE A 374 1.47 -16.57 28.69
N THR A 375 0.95 -16.79 27.48
CA THR A 375 -0.40 -16.40 27.09
C THR A 375 -1.16 -17.60 26.52
N TYR A 376 -2.45 -17.64 26.83
CA TYR A 376 -3.42 -18.62 26.37
C TYR A 376 -4.54 -17.90 25.63
N ASP A 377 -4.65 -18.17 24.33
CA ASP A 377 -5.67 -17.57 23.45
C ASP A 377 -6.67 -18.61 22.95
N ALA A 378 -7.95 -18.27 23.00
CA ALA A 378 -9.01 -19.04 22.38
C ALA A 378 -8.95 -18.89 20.85
N ILE A 379 -8.73 -19.99 20.15
CA ILE A 379 -8.79 -20.03 18.68
C ILE A 379 -10.22 -20.35 18.28
N ARG A 380 -10.85 -19.46 17.51
CA ARG A 380 -12.20 -19.62 16.97
C ARG A 380 -12.21 -19.51 15.46
N ASP A 381 -13.18 -20.14 14.80
CA ASP A 381 -13.40 -19.95 13.38
C ASP A 381 -14.21 -18.67 13.07
N LYS A 382 -14.46 -18.40 11.79
CA LYS A 382 -15.23 -17.23 11.31
C LYS A 382 -16.68 -17.19 11.83
N THR A 383 -17.21 -18.30 12.33
CA THR A 383 -18.56 -18.40 12.90
C THR A 383 -18.57 -18.25 14.43
N GLY A 384 -17.38 -18.14 15.04
CA GLY A 384 -17.20 -18.09 16.49
C GLY A 384 -17.08 -19.47 17.16
N GLU A 385 -17.02 -20.58 16.39
CA GLU A 385 -16.87 -21.92 16.97
C GLU A 385 -15.47 -22.05 17.59
N TYR A 386 -15.39 -22.53 18.83
CA TYR A 386 -14.13 -22.81 19.52
C TYR A 386 -13.40 -24.00 18.87
N LEU A 387 -12.22 -23.72 18.29
CA LEU A 387 -11.34 -24.71 17.67
C LEU A 387 -10.29 -25.26 18.63
N GLY A 388 -9.89 -24.48 19.65
CA GLY A 388 -8.85 -24.87 20.59
C GLY A 388 -8.26 -23.69 21.36
N CYS A 389 -7.18 -23.97 22.09
CA CYS A 389 -6.39 -23.00 22.84
C CYS A 389 -4.97 -22.99 22.27
N LEU A 390 -4.47 -21.81 21.92
CA LEU A 390 -3.06 -21.57 21.61
C LEU A 390 -2.37 -21.08 22.88
N GLU A 391 -1.42 -21.85 23.39
CA GLU A 391 -0.45 -21.42 24.39
C GLU A 391 0.77 -20.88 23.65
N TYR A 392 1.23 -19.67 23.99
CA TYR A 392 2.54 -19.18 23.57
C TYR A 392 3.35 -18.59 24.72
N VAL A 393 4.65 -18.86 24.69
CA VAL A 393 5.61 -18.46 25.73
C VAL A 393 6.68 -17.57 25.11
N GLN A 394 7.03 -16.47 25.77
CA GLN A 394 8.05 -15.54 25.32
C GLN A 394 9.00 -15.19 26.47
N ASP A 395 10.31 -15.13 26.19
CA ASP A 395 11.26 -14.40 27.02
C ASP A 395 11.14 -12.90 26.72
N ILE A 396 10.60 -12.14 27.67
CA ILE A 396 10.40 -10.69 27.53
C ILE A 396 11.48 -9.88 28.24
N SER A 397 12.58 -10.51 28.66
CA SER A 397 13.67 -9.83 29.38
C SER A 397 14.26 -8.67 28.57
N GLY A 398 14.52 -8.90 27.28
CA GLY A 398 15.02 -7.87 26.37
C GLY A 398 13.98 -6.77 26.10
N ILE A 399 12.71 -7.14 25.93
CA ILE A 399 11.61 -6.20 25.71
C ILE A 399 11.46 -5.25 26.91
N LYS A 400 11.58 -5.78 28.13
CA LYS A 400 11.50 -5.00 29.37
C LYS A 400 12.62 -3.98 29.54
N GLN A 401 13.73 -4.11 28.80
CA GLN A 401 14.87 -3.19 28.84
C GLN A 401 14.79 -2.08 27.78
N ILE A 402 13.84 -2.13 26.86
CA ILE A 402 13.67 -1.09 25.83
C ILE A 402 13.10 0.17 26.50
N ASP A 403 13.89 1.23 26.52
CA ASP A 403 13.53 2.54 27.08
C ASP A 403 13.68 3.70 26.07
N THR A 404 14.23 3.41 24.88
CA THR A 404 14.42 4.38 23.79
C THR A 404 13.79 3.89 22.48
N GLU A 405 13.45 4.85 21.61
CA GLU A 405 13.00 4.56 20.25
C GLU A 405 14.20 4.21 19.35
N LYS A 406 14.09 3.12 18.58
CA LYS A 406 15.03 2.76 17.51
C LYS A 406 14.26 2.62 16.20
N LYS A 407 14.46 3.56 15.26
CA LYS A 407 13.80 3.56 13.94
C LYS A 407 14.63 2.89 12.85
N ASP A 408 15.96 2.82 13.03
CA ASP A 408 16.84 2.10 12.11
C ASP A 408 16.92 0.62 12.49
N VAL A 409 16.84 -0.25 11.50
CA VAL A 409 16.96 -1.70 11.67
C VAL A 409 18.43 -2.12 11.74
N PHE A 410 19.32 -1.33 11.14
CA PHE A 410 20.75 -1.56 11.18
C PHE A 410 21.36 -0.84 12.37
N ASP A 411 22.34 -1.47 13.01
CA ASP A 411 23.20 -0.76 13.96
C ASP A 411 24.13 0.16 13.17
N GLU A 412 24.36 1.39 13.65
CA GLU A 412 25.43 2.24 13.12
C GLU A 412 26.75 1.44 13.23
N ALA A 413 27.36 1.15 12.08
CA ALA A 413 28.52 0.26 11.95
C ALA A 413 29.78 0.76 12.65
#